data_AF-A0A530HFG7-F1
#
_entry.id   AF-A0A530HFG7-F1
#
_cell.length_a   1.000
_cell.length_b   1.000
_cell.length_c   1.000
_cell.angle_alpha   90.00
_cell.angle_beta   90.00
_cell.angle_gamma   90.00
#
_symmetry.space_group_name_H-M   'P 1'
#
loop_
_entity.id
_entity.type
_entity.pdbx_description
1 polymer ?
#
loop_
_entity_poly.entity_id
_entity_poly.type
_entity_poly.pdbx_seq_one_letter_code
_entity_poly.pdbx_strand_id
1 'polypeptide(L)'
;MDPQTRRTKKGKAAVKADEAKVDLTAVVVAVNDSEPCVLTVGHADTLPSGPFALEHRSLQSGLRGWVEQQTGHALGYIEQLYT
;
A
#
# COMPACT_ATOMS: atom_id res chain seq x y z
N MET A 1 3.75 -40.90 -49.51
CA MET A 1 4.68 -40.97 -48.38
C MET A 1 5.52 -39.71 -48.48
N ASP A 2 5.07 -38.64 -47.84
CA ASP A 2 5.72 -37.34 -47.78
C ASP A 2 5.77 -36.94 -46.30
N PRO A 3 6.94 -36.74 -45.68
CA PRO A 3 7.03 -36.48 -44.26
C PRO A 3 7.12 -34.97 -43.93
N GLN A 4 6.55 -34.65 -42.77
CA GLN A 4 6.82 -33.49 -41.91
C GLN A 4 6.38 -32.09 -42.38
N THR A 5 5.42 -31.53 -41.62
CA THR A 5 5.71 -30.31 -40.85
C THR A 5 5.04 -30.33 -39.47
N ARG A 6 5.89 -30.59 -38.46
CA ARG A 6 5.91 -30.04 -37.09
C ARG A 6 4.65 -30.04 -36.21
N ARG A 7 4.68 -31.00 -35.28
CA ARG A 7 4.65 -30.83 -33.80
C ARG A 7 3.85 -29.67 -33.22
N THR A 8 2.75 -30.07 -32.56
CA THR A 8 2.16 -29.47 -31.37
C THR A 8 3.14 -28.73 -30.46
N LYS A 9 2.84 -27.47 -30.13
CA LYS A 9 3.08 -26.92 -28.79
C LYS A 9 2.01 -25.89 -28.43
N LYS A 10 0.95 -26.41 -27.81
CA LYS A 10 0.03 -25.68 -26.95
C LYS A 10 0.85 -25.14 -25.76
N GLY A 11 0.84 -23.83 -25.53
CA GLY A 11 1.49 -23.18 -24.39
C GLY A 11 1.95 -21.76 -24.76
N LYS A 12 1.59 -20.69 -24.06
CA LYS A 12 1.06 -20.53 -22.72
C LYS A 12 -0.05 -19.47 -22.80
N ALA A 13 -1.24 -19.77 -22.26
CA ALA A 13 -2.04 -18.68 -21.72
C ALA A 13 -1.14 -18.03 -20.66
N ALA A 14 -0.72 -16.78 -20.90
CA ALA A 14 -0.02 -16.02 -19.91
C ALA A 14 -0.90 -16.04 -18.66
N VAL A 15 -0.42 -16.67 -17.59
CA VAL A 15 -1.01 -16.49 -16.27
C VAL A 15 -0.93 -14.99 -16.04
N LYS A 16 -2.06 -14.28 -16.13
CA LYS A 16 -2.14 -12.91 -15.66
C LYS A 16 -1.71 -13.01 -14.20
N ALA A 17 -0.57 -12.41 -13.87
CA ALA A 17 -0.20 -12.24 -12.47
C ALA A 17 -1.37 -11.48 -11.83
N ASP A 18 -1.95 -12.07 -10.79
CA ASP A 18 -2.91 -11.37 -9.96
C ASP A 18 -2.15 -10.21 -9.31
N GLU A 19 -2.51 -8.98 -9.70
CA GLU A 19 -1.83 -7.78 -9.21
C GLU A 19 -2.29 -7.55 -7.77
N ALA A 20 -1.50 -8.04 -6.83
CA ALA A 20 -1.78 -7.87 -5.41
C ALA A 20 -1.80 -6.38 -5.06
N LYS A 21 -2.96 -5.90 -4.61
CA LYS A 21 -3.13 -4.54 -4.10
C LYS A 21 -2.78 -4.53 -2.62
N VAL A 22 -1.98 -3.54 -2.22
CA VAL A 22 -1.57 -3.34 -0.83
C VAL A 22 -2.07 -1.95 -0.41
N ASP A 23 -2.75 -1.90 0.72
CA ASP A 23 -3.14 -0.65 1.38
C ASP A 23 -2.22 -0.38 2.58
N LEU A 24 -1.86 0.88 2.75
CA LEU A 24 -1.08 1.39 3.85
C LEU A 24 -2.03 2.08 4.83
N THR A 25 -2.04 1.66 6.09
CA THR A 25 -2.86 2.29 7.14
C THR A 25 -1.96 2.74 8.28
N ALA A 26 -2.11 4.00 8.72
CA ALA A 26 -1.33 4.57 9.81
C ALA A 26 -2.18 4.69 11.08
N VAL A 27 -1.65 4.20 12.20
CA VAL A 27 -2.12 4.61 13.53
C VAL A 27 -1.14 5.65 14.04
N VAL A 28 -1.52 6.92 13.98
CA VAL A 28 -0.68 8.02 14.47
C VAL A 28 -1.15 8.38 15.88
N VAL A 29 -0.31 8.14 16.87
CA VAL A 29 -0.57 8.44 18.28
C VAL A 29 0.09 9.76 18.67
N ALA A 30 -0.61 10.52 19.49
CA ALA A 30 -0.12 11.75 20.08
C ALA A 30 -0.63 11.91 21.52
N VAL A 31 -0.11 12.92 22.22
CA VAL A 31 -0.66 13.36 23.50
C VAL A 31 -1.10 14.80 23.31
N ASN A 32 -2.39 15.07 23.51
CA ASN A 32 -2.96 16.41 23.52
C ASN A 32 -3.55 16.68 24.91
N ASP A 33 -3.21 17.81 25.53
CA ASP A 33 -3.70 18.17 26.88
C ASP A 33 -3.50 17.06 27.94
N SER A 34 -2.35 16.38 27.88
CA SER A 34 -2.01 15.22 28.72
C SER A 34 -2.89 13.97 28.51
N GLU A 35 -3.72 13.95 27.47
CA GLU A 35 -4.52 12.79 27.08
C GLU A 35 -3.98 12.13 25.81
N PRO A 36 -3.82 10.79 25.78
CA PRO A 36 -3.44 10.09 24.58
C PRO A 36 -4.57 10.16 23.54
N CYS A 37 -4.23 10.49 22.31
CA CYS A 37 -5.18 10.56 21.21
C CYS A 37 -4.62 9.88 19.96
N VAL A 38 -5.53 9.51 19.06
CA VAL A 38 -5.21 8.95 17.73
C VAL A 38 -5.69 9.94 16.68
N LEU A 39 -4.84 10.24 15.71
CA LEU A 39 -5.20 11.10 14.59
C LEU A 39 -6.13 10.36 13.63
N THR A 40 -7.26 10.98 13.31
CA THR A 40 -8.23 10.49 12.33
C THR A 40 -8.45 11.52 11.23
N VAL A 41 -9.00 11.08 10.10
CA VAL A 41 -9.32 11.90 8.92
C VAL A 41 -10.82 11.85 8.62
N GLY A 42 -11.31 12.80 7.82
CA GLY A 42 -12.73 12.96 7.53
C GLY A 42 -13.51 13.44 8.76
N HIS A 43 -14.68 12.86 9.03
CA HIS A 43 -15.48 13.14 10.22
C HIS A 43 -14.98 12.41 11.48
N ALA A 44 -13.66 12.28 11.62
CA ALA A 44 -12.98 11.62 12.72
C ALA A 44 -13.19 10.10 12.87
N ASP A 45 -13.69 9.45 11.82
CA ASP A 45 -14.09 8.03 11.86
C ASP A 45 -13.11 7.07 11.16
N THR A 46 -12.04 7.61 10.54
CA THR A 46 -11.12 6.82 9.71
C THR A 46 -9.66 7.14 10.01
N LEU A 47 -8.81 6.12 9.91
CA LEU A 47 -7.37 6.30 10.03
C LEU A 47 -6.79 6.81 8.69
N PRO A 48 -5.72 7.62 8.72
CA PRO A 48 -4.98 7.98 7.52
C PRO A 48 -4.54 6.71 6.79
N SER A 49 -4.92 6.59 5.51
CA SER A 49 -4.65 5.39 4.73
C SER A 49 -4.61 5.66 3.23
N GLY A 50 -4.07 4.73 2.47
CA GLY A 50 -4.11 4.79 1.01
C GLY A 50 -3.31 3.67 0.35
N PRO A 51 -3.45 3.50 -0.97
CA PRO A 51 -2.79 2.42 -1.68
C PRO A 51 -1.27 2.62 -1.71
N PHE A 52 -0.52 1.52 -1.66
CA PHE A 52 0.89 1.53 -2.00
C PHE A 52 1.05 1.63 -3.53
N ALA A 53 1.35 2.84 -4.02
CA ALA A 53 1.64 3.10 -5.42
C ALA A 53 3.14 2.93 -5.76
N LEU A 54 3.42 2.58 -7.03
CA LEU A 54 4.78 2.40 -7.57
C LEU A 54 5.65 3.67 -7.48
N GLU A 55 5.03 4.84 -7.33
CA GLU A 55 5.73 6.12 -7.16
C GLU A 55 6.41 6.22 -5.78
N HIS A 56 5.99 5.42 -4.81
CA HIS A 56 6.59 5.37 -3.48
C HIS A 56 7.80 4.42 -3.45
N ARG A 57 8.93 4.93 -2.97
CA ARG A 57 10.21 4.17 -2.93
C ARG A 57 10.22 3.05 -1.88
N SER A 58 9.29 3.08 -0.93
CA SER A 58 9.08 2.08 0.15
C SER A 58 7.70 2.22 0.81
N LEU A 59 7.22 1.19 1.51
CA LEU A 59 5.98 1.24 2.30
C LEU A 59 5.98 2.43 3.28
N GLN A 60 7.11 2.65 3.98
CA GLN A 60 7.26 3.75 4.92
C GLN A 60 7.18 5.13 4.23
N SER A 61 7.78 5.29 3.04
CA SER A 61 7.68 6.54 2.30
C SER A 61 6.26 6.81 1.79
N GLY A 62 5.55 5.78 1.35
CA GLY A 62 4.13 5.88 0.98
C GLY A 62 3.26 6.26 2.18
N LEU A 63 3.48 5.61 3.33
CA LEU A 63 2.72 5.90 4.56
C LEU A 63 2.96 7.34 5.04
N ARG A 64 4.20 7.84 5.00
CA ARG A 64 4.51 9.26 5.28
C ARG A 64 3.75 10.19 4.34
N GLY A 65 3.82 9.91 3.03
CA GLY A 65 3.17 10.72 2.01
C GLY A 65 1.66 10.78 2.22
N TRP A 66 1.01 9.64 2.52
CA TRP A 66 -0.43 9.61 2.76
C TRP A 66 -0.84 10.37 4.02
N VAL A 67 -0.10 10.23 5.12
CA VAL A 67 -0.39 10.96 6.36
C VAL A 67 -0.20 12.45 6.15
N GLU A 68 0.89 12.88 5.53
CA GLU A 68 1.16 14.28 5.26
C GLU A 68 0.11 14.89 4.32
N GLN A 69 -0.28 14.19 3.26
CA GLN A 69 -1.31 14.65 2.33
C GLN A 69 -2.70 14.78 2.97
N GLN A 70 -3.09 13.84 3.84
CA GLN A 70 -4.43 13.83 4.43
C GLN A 70 -4.56 14.70 5.68
N THR A 71 -3.45 14.96 6.39
CA THR A 71 -3.49 15.60 7.71
C THR A 71 -2.63 16.85 7.81
N GLY A 72 -1.70 17.07 6.87
CA GLY A 72 -0.71 18.14 6.93
C GLY A 72 0.44 17.89 7.89
N HIS A 73 0.48 16.74 8.59
CA HIS A 73 1.52 16.42 9.55
C HIS A 73 2.62 15.54 8.95
N ALA A 74 3.85 16.04 8.99
CA ALA A 74 5.03 15.25 8.67
C ALA A 74 5.37 14.31 9.83
N LEU A 75 5.43 13.01 9.56
CA LEU A 75 5.84 12.01 10.56
C LEU A 75 7.36 12.01 10.73
N GLY A 76 7.84 11.89 11.97
CA GLY A 76 9.26 11.71 12.29
C GLY A 76 9.65 10.23 12.39
N TYR A 77 8.92 9.47 13.21
CA TYR A 77 9.14 8.04 13.47
C TYR A 77 7.97 7.19 12.94
N ILE A 78 8.29 6.00 12.43
CA ILE A 78 7.32 5.01 11.96
C ILE A 78 7.85 3.63 12.35
N GLU A 79 6.97 2.82 12.91
CA GLU A 79 7.17 1.38 13.11
C GLU A 79 6.06 0.59 12.42
N GLN A 80 6.37 -0.62 11.96
CA GLN A 80 5.39 -1.51 11.36
C GLN A 80 4.82 -2.44 12.44
N LEU A 81 3.50 -2.46 12.59
CA LEU A 81 2.81 -3.32 13.56
C LEU A 81 2.54 -4.71 12.97
N TYR A 82 1.97 -4.77 11.77
CA TYR A 82 1.65 -5.99 11.02
C TYR A 82 1.52 -5.69 9.52
N THR A 83 1.25 -6.71 8.71
CA THR A 83 0.99 -6.62 7.25
C THR A 83 -0.16 -7.54 6.88
#